data_AF-A0A8J7IGH5-F1
#
_entry.id   AF-A0A8J7IGH5-F1
#
_cell.length_a   1.000
_cell.length_b   1.000
_cell.length_c   1.000
_cell.angle_alpha   90.00
_cell.angle_beta   90.00
_cell.angle_gamma   90.00
#
_symmetry.space_group_name_H-M   'P 1'
#
loop_
_entity.id
_entity.type
_entity.pdbx_description
1 polymer ?
#
loop_
_entity_poly.entity_id
_entity_poly.type
_entity_poly.pdbx_seq_one_letter_code
_entity_poly.pdbx_strand_id
1 'polypeptide(L)'
;MALNALEEAVRAAEDRPVRRSWSIRLALAYLASRKDCERWPFTAFWRSLEIKDDKARRVVLNSNLNGIYRQVGVLRGNEPTAAVPYERDTRKRQSRHGPDDRGERNWGGDVGRG
;
A
#
# COMPACT_ATOMS: atom_id res chain seq x y z
N MET A 1 18.13 2.12 -12.89
CA MET A 1 18.86 0.82 -12.90
C MET A 1 18.02 -0.27 -12.23
N ALA A 2 17.94 -0.36 -10.89
CA ALA A 2 17.12 -1.40 -10.23
C ALA A 2 15.60 -1.14 -10.28
N LEU A 3 15.16 0.13 -10.15
CA LEU A 3 13.76 0.50 -10.30
C LEU A 3 13.24 0.24 -11.72
N ASN A 4 14.03 0.57 -12.74
CA ASN A 4 13.70 0.29 -14.15
C ASN A 4 13.46 -1.22 -14.38
N ALA A 5 14.26 -2.10 -13.77
CA ALA A 5 14.06 -3.54 -13.88
C ALA A 5 12.71 -3.99 -13.26
N LEU A 6 12.27 -3.35 -12.18
CA LEU A 6 10.94 -3.60 -11.61
C LEU A 6 9.83 -3.05 -12.52
N GLU A 7 10.03 -1.90 -13.15
CA GLU A 7 9.07 -1.35 -14.12
C GLU A 7 8.94 -2.22 -15.36
N GLU A 8 10.03 -2.74 -15.89
CA GLU A 8 10.03 -3.72 -16.98
C GLU A 8 9.31 -5.01 -16.56
N ALA A 9 9.53 -5.49 -15.33
CA ALA A 9 8.81 -6.63 -14.80
C ALA A 9 7.30 -6.36 -14.65
N VAL A 10 6.91 -5.15 -14.25
CA VAL A 10 5.49 -4.75 -14.21
C VAL A 10 4.90 -4.70 -15.61
N ARG A 11 5.58 -4.06 -16.58
CA ARG A 11 5.13 -4.01 -17.98
C ARG A 11 4.97 -5.41 -18.56
N ALA A 12 5.95 -6.30 -18.35
CA ALA A 12 5.85 -7.69 -18.78
C ALA A 12 4.70 -8.45 -18.08
N ALA A 13 4.38 -8.06 -16.84
CA ALA A 13 3.28 -8.61 -16.07
C ALA A 13 1.90 -8.08 -16.50
N GLU A 14 1.81 -7.01 -17.29
CA GLU A 14 0.53 -6.49 -17.75
C GLU A 14 -0.19 -7.45 -18.69
N ASP A 15 0.55 -8.16 -19.53
CA ASP A 15 0.00 -9.06 -20.55
C ASP A 15 -0.11 -10.51 -20.08
N ARG A 16 0.78 -10.94 -19.17
CA ARG A 16 0.80 -12.31 -18.66
C ARG A 16 1.46 -12.38 -17.29
N PRO A 17 1.15 -13.40 -16.47
CA PRO A 17 1.89 -13.64 -15.24
C PRO A 17 3.40 -13.80 -15.52
N VAL A 18 4.22 -13.09 -14.75
CA VAL A 18 5.68 -13.15 -14.88
C VAL A 18 6.21 -14.18 -13.90
N ARG A 19 7.00 -15.13 -14.40
CA ARG A 19 7.68 -16.09 -13.54
C ARG A 19 8.70 -15.36 -12.68
N ARG A 20 8.62 -15.58 -11.39
CA ARG A 20 9.59 -15.10 -10.40
C ARG A 20 11.00 -15.55 -10.79
N SER A 21 11.93 -14.61 -10.86
CA SER A 21 13.33 -14.87 -11.20
C SER A 21 14.28 -14.37 -10.10
N TRP A 22 15.46 -14.96 -10.06
CA TRP A 22 16.48 -14.57 -9.09
C TRP A 22 16.91 -13.10 -9.27
N SER A 23 16.92 -12.63 -10.51
CA SER A 23 17.23 -11.24 -10.88
C SER A 23 16.26 -10.24 -10.27
N ILE A 24 14.95 -10.52 -10.34
CA ILE A 24 13.91 -9.66 -9.72
C ILE A 24 14.05 -9.69 -8.20
N ARG A 25 14.31 -10.87 -7.61
CA ARG A 25 14.52 -11.00 -6.17
C ARG A 25 15.73 -10.21 -5.70
N LEU A 26 16.83 -10.23 -6.45
CA LEU A 26 18.04 -9.47 -6.15
C LEU A 26 17.78 -7.96 -6.26
N ALA A 27 17.05 -7.51 -7.28
CA ALA A 27 16.69 -6.10 -7.42
C ALA A 27 15.85 -5.60 -6.23
N LEU A 28 14.88 -6.39 -5.78
CA LEU A 28 14.08 -6.08 -4.58
C LEU A 28 14.93 -6.04 -3.31
N ALA A 29 15.81 -7.04 -3.13
CA ALA A 29 16.70 -7.10 -1.97
C ALA A 29 17.67 -5.92 -1.92
N TYR A 30 18.24 -5.56 -3.08
CA TYR A 30 19.11 -4.39 -3.21
C TYR A 30 18.37 -3.10 -2.85
N LEU A 31 17.16 -2.89 -3.36
CA LEU A 31 16.38 -1.69 -3.02
C LEU A 31 16.03 -1.64 -1.54
N ALA A 32 15.67 -2.78 -0.94
CA ALA A 32 15.36 -2.88 0.48
C ALA A 32 16.60 -2.70 1.38
N SER A 33 17.82 -2.91 0.88
CA SER A 33 19.05 -2.71 1.67
C SER A 33 19.58 -1.29 1.64
N ARG A 34 19.05 -0.42 0.77
CA ARG A 34 19.58 0.95 0.57
C ARG A 34 19.09 1.96 1.60
N LYS A 35 17.96 1.69 2.24
CA LYS A 35 17.33 2.53 3.26
C LYS A 35 16.61 1.63 4.26
N ASP A 36 16.33 2.17 5.45
CA ASP A 36 15.43 1.50 6.38
C ASP A 36 14.01 1.56 5.81
N CYS A 37 13.57 0.44 5.24
CA CYS A 37 12.32 0.31 4.50
C CYS A 37 11.51 -0.83 5.09
N GLU A 38 10.18 -0.69 5.10
CA GLU A 38 9.34 -1.80 5.52
C GLU A 38 9.40 -2.93 4.48
N ARG A 39 9.46 -4.18 4.93
CA ARG A 39 9.63 -5.33 4.02
C ARG A 39 8.39 -5.72 3.24
N TRP A 40 7.22 -5.25 3.67
CA TRP A 40 5.93 -5.71 3.14
C TRP A 40 5.71 -5.34 1.66
N PRO A 41 6.05 -4.14 1.12
CA PRO A 41 5.79 -3.81 -0.28
C PRO A 41 6.64 -4.66 -1.21
N PHE A 42 7.90 -4.92 -0.84
CA PHE A 42 8.81 -5.78 -1.61
C PHE A 42 8.31 -7.23 -1.66
N THR A 43 7.85 -7.74 -0.52
CA THR A 43 7.32 -9.11 -0.42
C THR A 43 5.98 -9.24 -1.16
N ALA A 44 5.12 -8.24 -1.04
CA ALA A 44 3.85 -8.18 -1.76
C ALA A 44 4.08 -8.11 -3.26
N PHE A 45 4.97 -7.22 -3.74
CA PHE A 45 5.36 -7.12 -5.14
C PHE A 45 5.81 -8.48 -5.69
N TRP A 46 6.72 -9.14 -4.98
CA TRP A 46 7.23 -10.46 -5.36
C TRP A 46 6.12 -11.51 -5.49
N ARG A 47 5.16 -11.52 -4.57
CA ARG A 47 4.04 -12.47 -4.61
C ARG A 47 3.10 -12.18 -5.78
N SER A 48 2.85 -10.91 -6.08
CA SER A 48 1.85 -10.47 -7.05
C SER A 48 2.21 -10.74 -8.52
N LEU A 49 3.48 -11.00 -8.84
CA LEU A 49 3.92 -11.27 -10.22
C LEU A 49 3.23 -12.50 -10.87
N GLU A 50 2.81 -13.47 -10.04
CA GLU A 50 2.22 -14.73 -10.50
C GLU A 50 0.69 -14.77 -10.41
N ILE A 51 0.04 -13.66 -10.02
CA ILE A 51 -1.43 -13.60 -9.96
C ILE A 51 -2.00 -13.87 -11.36
N LYS A 52 -2.87 -14.86 -11.51
CA LYS A 52 -3.43 -15.22 -12.82
C LYS A 52 -4.45 -14.20 -13.34
N ASP A 53 -5.19 -13.56 -12.43
CA ASP A 53 -6.16 -12.54 -12.80
C ASP A 53 -5.46 -11.24 -13.23
N ASP A 54 -5.65 -10.84 -14.48
CA ASP A 54 -4.93 -9.71 -15.08
C ASP A 54 -5.26 -8.38 -14.40
N LYS A 55 -6.55 -8.15 -14.09
CA LYS A 55 -7.01 -6.90 -13.50
C LYS A 55 -6.46 -6.74 -12.08
N ALA A 56 -6.57 -7.77 -11.25
CA ALA A 56 -6.03 -7.80 -9.91
C ALA A 56 -4.49 -7.69 -9.93
N ARG A 57 -3.82 -8.42 -10.83
CA ARG A 57 -2.37 -8.35 -10.98
C ARG A 57 -1.89 -6.93 -11.28
N ARG A 58 -2.50 -6.26 -12.26
CA ARG A 58 -2.15 -4.87 -12.62
C ARG A 58 -2.37 -3.89 -11.46
N VAL A 59 -3.51 -3.97 -10.78
CA VAL A 59 -3.83 -3.09 -9.65
C VAL A 59 -2.84 -3.30 -8.50
N VAL A 60 -2.59 -4.55 -8.12
CA VAL A 60 -1.73 -4.87 -6.99
C VAL A 60 -0.26 -4.58 -7.29
N LEU A 61 0.23 -4.89 -8.49
CA LEU A 61 1.61 -4.58 -8.89
C LEU A 61 1.87 -3.07 -8.94
N ASN A 62 0.95 -2.27 -9.48
CA ASN A 62 1.09 -0.81 -9.48
C ASN A 62 1.07 -0.22 -8.07
N SER A 63 0.18 -0.71 -7.20
CA SER A 63 0.14 -0.30 -5.80
C SER A 63 1.46 -0.59 -5.07
N ASN A 64 1.96 -1.83 -5.21
CA ASN A 64 3.21 -2.24 -4.57
C ASN A 64 4.43 -1.50 -5.14
N LEU A 65 4.48 -1.27 -6.45
CA LEU A 65 5.54 -0.51 -7.10
C LEU A 65 5.57 0.94 -6.58
N ASN A 66 4.40 1.59 -6.47
CA ASN A 66 4.31 2.93 -5.88
C ASN A 66 4.76 2.94 -4.41
N GLY A 67 4.45 1.89 -3.63
CA GLY A 67 4.95 1.72 -2.28
C GLY A 67 6.48 1.63 -2.21
N ILE A 68 7.10 0.87 -3.12
CA ILE A 68 8.56 0.77 -3.23
C ILE A 68 9.17 2.14 -3.59
N TYR A 69 8.59 2.86 -4.55
CA TYR A 69 9.05 4.22 -4.91
C TYR A 69 9.03 5.18 -3.72
N ARG A 70 7.93 5.20 -2.95
CA ARG A 70 7.82 6.03 -1.74
C ARG A 70 8.88 5.71 -0.70
N GLN A 71 9.13 4.42 -0.44
CA GLN A 71 10.13 4.02 0.55
C GLN A 71 11.58 4.30 0.11
N VAL A 72 11.86 4.14 -1.18
CA VAL A 72 13.18 4.48 -1.74
C VAL A 72 13.36 6.02 -1.79
N GLY A 73 12.26 6.80 -1.68
CA GLY A 73 12.27 8.25 -1.70
C GLY A 73 12.51 8.81 -3.10
N VAL A 74 12.03 8.11 -4.12
CA VAL A 74 12.13 8.50 -5.53
C VAL A 74 10.74 8.76 -6.07
N LEU A 75 10.59 9.82 -6.87
CA LEU A 75 9.34 10.11 -7.56
C LEU A 75 9.21 9.22 -8.78
N ARG A 76 8.04 8.60 -8.95
CA ARG A 76 7.74 7.77 -10.13
C ARG A 76 7.28 8.68 -11.27
N GLY A 77 8.18 8.95 -12.21
CA GLY A 77 7.95 9.86 -13.35
C GLY A 77 8.41 11.30 -13.08
N ASN A 78 8.59 12.09 -14.14
CA ASN A 78 8.96 13.51 -14.12
C ASN A 78 7.87 14.44 -13.54
N GLU A 79 6.85 13.91 -12.86
CA GLU A 79 5.82 14.75 -12.27
C GLU A 79 6.26 15.23 -10.88
N PRO A 80 6.20 16.55 -10.60
CA PRO A 80 6.38 17.05 -9.26
C PRO A 80 5.26 16.46 -8.42
N THR A 81 5.62 15.70 -7.39
CA THR A 81 4.69 15.15 -6.41
C THR A 81 3.77 16.25 -5.91
N ALA A 82 2.53 16.27 -6.40
CA ALA A 82 1.44 16.80 -5.62
C ALA A 82 1.41 15.96 -4.34
N ALA A 83 1.81 16.57 -3.24
CA ALA A 83 1.79 15.99 -1.91
C ALA A 83 0.48 15.21 -1.72
N VAL A 84 0.57 13.90 -1.50
CA VAL A 84 -0.61 13.08 -1.31
C VAL A 84 -1.19 13.39 0.07
N PRO A 85 -2.45 13.85 0.20
CA PRO A 85 -3.04 14.33 1.44
C PRO A 85 -3.43 13.20 2.42
N TYR A 86 -2.67 12.10 2.46
CA TYR A 86 -2.93 10.99 3.37
C TYR A 86 -2.49 11.29 4.81
N GLU A 87 -1.53 12.20 5.02
CA GLU A 87 -1.16 12.66 6.36
C GLU A 87 -2.26 13.49 7.04
N ARG A 88 -3.21 14.05 6.28
CA ARG A 88 -4.32 14.84 6.85
C ARG A 88 -5.41 13.97 7.48
N ASP A 89 -5.53 12.71 7.06
CA ASP A 89 -6.65 11.84 7.43
C ASP A 89 -6.35 10.92 8.62
N THR A 90 -5.08 10.57 8.84
CA THR A 90 -4.66 9.84 10.05
C THR A 90 -4.74 10.72 11.30
N ARG A 91 -4.44 12.03 11.16
CA ARG A 91 -4.58 13.01 12.25
C ARG A 91 -6.04 13.19 12.67
N LYS A 92 -6.98 13.21 11.72
CA LYS A 92 -8.44 13.31 12.00
C LYS A 92 -8.99 12.08 12.74
N ARG A 93 -8.43 10.89 12.51
CA ARG A 93 -8.86 9.67 13.22
C ARG A 93 -8.34 9.62 14.66
N GLN A 94 -7.12 10.09 14.92
CA GLN A 94 -6.60 10.18 16.29
C GLN A 94 -7.32 11.24 17.14
N SER A 95 -7.78 12.34 16.53
CA SER A 95 -8.57 13.36 17.25
C SER A 95 -10.02 12.96 17.59
N ARG A 96 -10.54 11.86 17.04
CA ARG A 96 -11.89 11.35 17.34
C ARG A 96 -11.95 10.33 18.48
N HIS A 97 -10.81 9.92 19.03
CA HIS A 97 -10.75 9.07 20.21
C HIS A 97 -10.17 9.86 21.39
N GLY A 98 -10.87 10.94 21.75
CA GLY A 98 -10.82 11.49 23.10
C GLY A 98 -11.63 10.60 24.06
N PRO A 99 -11.22 10.43 25.31
CA PRO A 99 -11.89 9.59 26.29
C PRO A 99 -13.07 10.35 26.92
N ASP A 100 -14.17 10.50 26.19
CA ASP A 100 -15.36 11.13 26.74
C ASP A 100 -16.31 10.07 27.31
N ASP A 101 -16.24 10.00 28.64
CA ASP A 101 -17.36 9.99 29.56
C ASP A 101 -18.66 9.33 29.06
N ARG A 102 -18.88 8.16 29.65
CA ARG A 102 -20.11 7.38 29.59
C ARG A 102 -21.20 8.09 30.41
N GLY A 103 -21.64 9.25 29.93
CA GLY A 103 -22.82 9.97 30.40
C GLY A 103 -24.10 9.21 30.04
N GLU A 104 -24.90 8.95 31.07
CA GLU A 104 -26.37 8.92 31.04
C GLU A 104 -27.03 7.94 30.05
N ARG A 105 -27.17 6.69 30.52
CA ARG A 105 -28.25 5.81 30.06
C ARG A 105 -29.55 6.24 30.73
N ASN A 106 -30.31 7.10 30.07
CA ASN A 106 -31.75 7.25 30.32
C ASN A 106 -32.52 6.65 29.14
N TRP A 107 -32.82 5.35 29.24
CA TRP A 107 -33.67 4.60 28.32
C TRP A 107 -34.76 3.90 29.12
N GLY A 108 -36.02 4.33 28.93
CA GLY A 108 -37.16 3.59 29.44
C GLY A 108 -38.40 4.44 29.60
N GLY A 109 -39.04 4.79 28.49
CA GLY A 109 -40.42 5.27 28.50
C GLY A 109 -41.38 4.17 28.97
N ASP A 110 -42.27 4.56 29.89
CA ASP A 110 -43.72 4.41 29.80
C ASP A 110 -44.27 3.18 29.03
N VAL A 111 -44.67 2.11 29.75
CA VAL A 111 -45.82 1.25 29.38
C VAL A 111 -46.34 0.48 30.61
N GLY A 112 -47.65 0.57 30.93
CA GLY A 112 -48.39 -0.47 31.67
C GLY A 112 -49.40 0.04 32.70
N ARG A 113 -50.58 0.53 32.28
CA ARG A 113 -51.89 -0.14 32.47
C ARG A 113 -51.95 -1.22 33.57
N GLY A 114 -52.74 -0.92 34.60
CA GLY A 114 -53.27 -1.82 35.62
C GLY A 114 -54.23 -1.06 36.52
#